data_AF-A0A2V9W0I0-F1
#
_entry.id   AF-A0A2V9W0I0-F1
#
_cell.length_a   1.000
_cell.length_b   1.000
_cell.length_c   1.000
_cell.angle_alpha   90.00
_cell.angle_beta   90.00
_cell.angle_gamma   90.00
#
_symmetry.space_group_name_H-M   'P 1'
#
loop_
_entity.id
_entity.type
_entity.pdbx_description
1 polymer ?
#
loop_
_entity_poly.entity_id
_entity_poly.type
_entity_poly.pdbx_seq_one_letter_code
_entity_poly.pdbx_strand_id
1 'polypeptide(L)'
;MSGSPALSPSDLMRSEKRAAAGNSVIAAVVITGLKMLVGISTGSLGILSEAAHSGLDLIASLLTYFSVGVSDKPADADHQYGHGKIENFSAFVETGLLLLTCAWIIYEAGVRLFFRRIEIEPTIAAFAVMLFSMALDWWRSRALGRIASKYDSQALEADALHFSTDIWSAGVVVLGLVLVLIGRTYHVEWLRDSDPIAALFVAGVVVSVSWRLARRTIDALLDAAPPGVRSKIYDAVSRVDGVLEVDRVRIRRAGNRYFADLAVGLARTVTFQRSGQLAASVTDAVHKVLPDADVTVQPLPRAQHSENIFDQIRAVATRNNLNVHDISVQDFAGRLHVEQHIELDERMSLKDAHDQVTELEADMRHDIPEIADILTHIESEPATIEKPEEVVSDAELEHRLKAAASQFPEVLDVHDFVIKRVRGRMYISCHCTLSDELSLARVHDIQTELETRFKQDAPELFRVLIHPEPSTDNRR
;
A
#
# COMPACT_ATOMS: atom_id res chain seq x y z
N MET A 1 21.20 22.57 -28.91
CA MET A 1 19.91 22.83 -28.24
C MET A 1 19.85 21.91 -27.02
N SER A 2 20.29 22.40 -25.86
CA SER A 2 20.20 21.64 -24.61
C SER A 2 18.77 21.74 -24.09
N GLY A 3 17.95 20.73 -24.36
CA GLY A 3 16.67 20.61 -23.67
C GLY A 3 16.96 20.34 -22.20
N SER A 4 16.56 21.26 -21.32
CA SER A 4 16.49 20.98 -19.89
C SER A 4 15.66 19.72 -19.69
N PRO A 5 16.13 18.72 -18.91
CA PRO A 5 15.32 17.54 -18.63
C PRO A 5 14.05 18.02 -17.91
N ALA A 6 12.88 17.63 -18.42
CA ALA A 6 11.63 17.89 -17.75
C ALA A 6 11.72 17.30 -16.33
N LEU A 7 11.55 18.15 -15.31
CA LEU A 7 11.59 17.72 -13.92
C LEU A 7 10.52 16.65 -13.69
N SER A 8 10.86 15.62 -12.91
CA SER A 8 9.87 14.63 -12.51
C SER A 8 8.73 15.30 -11.72
N PRO A 9 7.50 14.75 -11.71
CA PRO A 9 6.40 15.29 -10.92
C PRO A 9 6.77 15.48 -9.43
N SER A 10 7.58 14.57 -8.88
CA SER A 10 8.12 14.67 -7.52
C SER A 10 9.11 15.83 -7.35
N ASP A 11 9.97 16.09 -8.33
CA ASP A 11 10.93 17.21 -8.24
C ASP A 11 10.23 18.56 -8.38
N LEU A 12 9.20 18.64 -9.22
CA LEU A 12 8.33 19.81 -9.32
C LEU A 12 7.66 20.11 -7.99
N MET A 13 7.03 19.11 -7.36
CA MET A 13 6.44 19.24 -6.03
C MET A 13 7.45 19.77 -4.99
N ARG A 14 8.64 19.16 -4.92
CA ARG A 14 9.70 19.56 -3.99
C ARG A 14 10.12 21.02 -4.20
N SER A 15 10.30 21.42 -5.46
CA SER A 15 10.68 22.79 -5.80
C SER A 15 9.59 23.81 -5.45
N GLU A 16 8.32 23.50 -5.71
CA GLU A 16 7.18 24.37 -5.37
C GLU A 16 7.02 24.54 -3.85
N LYS A 17 7.09 23.44 -3.08
CA LYS A 17 7.03 23.49 -1.60
C LYS A 17 8.16 24.35 -1.02
N ARG A 18 9.40 24.10 -1.46
CA ARG A 18 10.57 24.85 -0.99
C ARG A 18 10.53 26.33 -1.40
N ALA A 19 10.06 26.63 -2.61
CA ALA A 19 9.91 28.01 -3.07
C ALA A 19 8.86 28.76 -2.25
N ALA A 20 7.72 28.13 -1.94
CA ALA A 20 6.69 28.72 -1.09
C ALA A 20 7.20 29.00 0.33
N ALA A 21 7.87 28.03 0.96
CA ALA A 21 8.48 28.22 2.27
C ALA A 21 9.59 29.29 2.25
N GLY A 22 10.44 29.30 1.22
CA GLY A 22 11.50 30.30 1.06
C GLY A 22 10.96 31.72 0.90
N ASN A 23 9.88 31.89 0.13
CA ASN A 23 9.18 33.17 0.01
C ASN A 23 8.56 33.61 1.35
N SER A 24 8.05 32.67 2.16
CA SER A 24 7.58 32.94 3.53
C SER A 24 8.70 33.49 4.41
N VAL A 25 9.87 32.85 4.40
CA VAL A 25 11.05 33.29 5.17
C VAL A 25 11.51 34.68 4.75
N ILE A 26 11.60 34.96 3.44
CA ILE A 26 11.98 36.29 2.94
C ILE A 26 11.00 37.34 3.46
N ALA A 27 9.70 37.07 3.38
CA ALA A 27 8.70 38.00 3.87
C ALA A 27 8.78 38.20 5.40
N ALA A 28 9.02 37.13 6.17
CA ALA A 28 9.23 37.22 7.62
C ALA A 28 10.46 38.08 7.97
N VAL A 29 11.58 37.91 7.26
CA VAL A 29 12.78 38.75 7.45
C VAL A 29 12.48 40.22 7.17
N VAL A 30 11.74 40.51 6.09
CA VAL A 30 11.35 41.88 5.73
C VAL A 30 10.44 42.51 6.79
N ILE A 31 9.42 41.78 7.25
CA ILE A 31 8.47 42.26 8.27
C ILE A 31 9.20 42.53 9.59
N THR A 32 9.97 41.56 10.08
CA THR A 32 10.70 41.67 11.35
C THR A 32 11.73 42.80 11.30
N GLY A 33 12.47 42.92 10.19
CA GLY A 33 13.43 44.01 10.00
C GLY A 33 12.76 45.39 9.98
N LEU A 34 11.63 45.53 9.29
CA LEU A 34 10.88 46.78 9.21
C LEU A 34 10.30 47.18 10.59
N LYS A 35 9.67 46.24 11.30
CA LYS A 35 9.13 46.47 12.65
C LYS A 35 10.24 46.83 13.63
N MET A 36 11.39 46.17 13.57
CA MET A 36 12.54 46.47 14.43
C MET A 36 13.11 47.88 14.16
N LEU A 37 13.28 48.25 12.89
CA LEU A 37 13.79 49.57 12.51
C LEU A 37 12.85 50.70 12.96
N VAL A 38 11.55 50.55 12.75
CA VAL A 38 10.55 51.54 13.19
C VAL A 38 10.44 51.56 14.72
N GLY A 39 10.48 50.41 15.39
CA GLY A 39 10.43 50.34 16.85
C GLY A 39 11.61 51.05 17.53
N ILE A 40 12.83 50.85 17.02
CA ILE A 40 14.03 51.53 17.55
C ILE A 40 14.01 53.03 17.24
N SER A 41 13.69 53.41 16.00
CA SER A 41 13.72 54.82 15.58
C SER A 41 12.63 55.67 16.23
N THR A 42 11.46 55.09 16.52
CA THR A 42 10.36 55.78 17.20
C THR A 42 10.43 55.68 18.72
N GLY A 43 11.30 54.81 19.27
CA GLY A 43 11.32 54.49 20.69
C GLY A 43 10.05 53.79 21.20
N SER A 44 9.21 53.27 20.29
CA SER A 44 7.92 52.69 20.65
C SER A 44 8.09 51.27 21.20
N LEU A 45 7.89 51.14 22.52
CA LEU A 45 7.87 49.85 23.20
C LEU A 45 6.80 48.89 22.62
N GLY A 46 5.68 49.42 22.12
CA GLY A 46 4.63 48.62 21.50
C GLY A 46 5.07 47.98 20.17
N ILE A 47 5.74 48.75 19.31
CA ILE A 47 6.28 48.24 18.03
C ILE A 47 7.45 47.28 18.28
N LEU A 48 8.28 47.54 19.29
CA LEU A 48 9.36 46.62 19.69
C LEU A 48 8.82 45.27 20.18
N SER A 49 7.72 45.26 20.94
CA SER A 49 7.04 44.02 21.34
C SER A 49 6.48 43.26 20.14
N GLU A 50 5.89 43.97 19.18
CA GLU A 50 5.37 43.40 17.93
C GLU A 50 6.49 42.89 17.01
N ALA A 51 7.66 43.55 17.02
CA ALA A 51 8.86 43.08 16.33
C ALA A 51 9.41 41.78 16.95
N ALA A 52 9.38 41.65 18.28
CA ALA A 52 9.77 40.41 18.95
C ALA A 52 8.83 39.25 18.60
N HIS A 53 7.52 39.53 18.49
CA HIS A 53 6.54 38.54 18.02
C HIS A 53 6.84 38.08 16.58
N SER A 54 7.08 39.01 15.65
CA SER A 54 7.52 38.64 14.29
C SER A 54 8.90 37.97 14.22
N GLY A 55 9.73 38.15 15.25
CA GLY A 55 10.94 37.33 15.44
C GLY A 55 10.63 35.85 15.68
N LEU A 56 9.61 35.54 16.48
CA LEU A 56 9.12 34.17 16.67
C LEU A 56 8.52 33.61 15.38
N ASP A 57 7.80 34.43 14.61
CA ASP A 57 7.25 34.04 13.30
C ASP A 57 8.36 33.70 12.29
N LEU A 58 9.45 34.46 12.30
CA LEU A 58 10.63 34.15 11.48
C LEU A 58 11.26 32.81 11.88
N ILE A 59 11.34 32.50 13.18
CA ILE A 59 11.81 31.20 13.66
C ILE A 59 10.89 30.07 13.17
N ALA A 60 9.57 30.27 13.25
CA ALA A 60 8.58 29.31 12.75
C ALA A 60 8.75 29.07 11.24
N SER A 61 8.79 30.12 10.42
CA SER A 61 8.98 29.98 8.97
C SER A 61 10.33 29.35 8.59
N LEU A 62 11.39 29.62 9.35
CA LEU A 62 12.68 28.93 9.16
C LEU A 62 12.55 27.43 9.45
N LEU A 63 11.86 27.07 10.54
CA LEU A 63 11.59 25.67 10.88
C LEU A 63 10.82 24.98 9.75
N THR A 64 9.77 25.61 9.23
CA THR A 64 9.00 25.12 8.07
C THR A 64 9.89 24.93 6.84
N TYR A 65 10.71 25.92 6.50
CA TYR A 65 11.61 25.85 5.34
C TYR A 65 12.61 24.70 5.43
N PHE A 66 13.27 24.53 6.58
CA PHE A 66 14.19 23.42 6.79
C PHE A 66 13.45 22.08 6.84
N SER A 67 12.30 22.02 7.51
CA SER A 67 11.50 20.82 7.64
C SER A 67 11.04 20.28 6.29
N VAL A 68 10.46 21.13 5.44
CA VAL A 68 10.10 20.77 4.05
C VAL A 68 11.33 20.31 3.27
N GLY A 69 12.47 20.97 3.50
CA GLY A 69 13.74 20.59 2.90
C GLY A 69 14.20 19.17 3.24
N VAL A 70 14.04 18.77 4.50
CA VAL A 70 14.48 17.46 5.00
C VAL A 70 13.42 16.38 4.78
N SER A 71 12.12 16.70 4.94
CA SER A 71 11.02 15.74 4.83
C SER A 71 10.91 15.11 3.45
N ASP A 72 11.28 15.88 2.42
CA ASP A 72 11.27 15.44 1.03
C ASP A 72 12.47 14.52 0.68
N LYS A 73 13.42 14.27 1.59
CA LYS A 73 14.53 13.35 1.34
C LYS A 73 14.01 11.89 1.21
N PRO A 74 14.54 11.11 0.25
CA PRO A 74 14.19 9.69 0.12
C PRO A 74 14.65 8.89 1.35
N ALA A 75 14.20 7.64 1.45
CA ALA A 75 14.66 6.72 2.48
C ALA A 75 16.19 6.52 2.45
N ASP A 76 16.80 6.47 3.62
CA ASP A 76 18.22 6.20 3.83
C ASP A 76 18.41 5.10 4.89
N ALA A 77 19.67 4.76 5.19
CA ALA A 77 19.99 3.66 6.11
C ALA A 77 19.46 3.91 7.54
N ASP A 78 19.48 5.17 7.99
CA ASP A 78 19.01 5.56 9.32
C ASP A 78 17.48 5.78 9.35
N HIS A 79 16.86 6.04 8.19
CA HIS A 79 15.44 6.35 8.01
C HIS A 79 14.85 5.54 6.84
N GLN A 80 14.60 4.26 7.07
CA GLN A 80 14.13 3.30 6.05
C GLN A 80 12.75 3.62 5.46
N TYR A 81 11.91 4.38 6.18
CA TYR A 81 10.61 4.85 5.69
C TYR A 81 10.65 6.29 5.16
N GLY A 82 11.85 6.87 5.05
CA GLY A 82 12.06 8.26 4.67
C GLY A 82 11.83 9.27 5.79
N HIS A 83 11.91 10.53 5.41
CA HIS A 83 11.97 11.67 6.33
C HIS A 83 10.63 12.40 6.53
N GLY A 84 9.54 11.89 5.94
CA GLY A 84 8.25 12.58 5.90
C GLY A 84 7.70 13.00 7.27
N LYS A 85 7.99 12.24 8.35
CA LYS A 85 7.54 12.59 9.71
C LYS A 85 8.15 13.88 10.27
N ILE A 86 9.26 14.37 9.71
CA ILE A 86 9.87 15.65 10.10
C ILE A 86 8.92 16.82 9.81
N GLU A 87 8.10 16.70 8.77
CA GLU A 87 7.08 17.68 8.43
C GLU A 87 5.98 17.74 9.49
N ASN A 88 5.47 16.57 9.89
CA ASN A 88 4.49 16.44 10.97
C ASN A 88 5.06 16.99 12.29
N PHE A 89 6.35 16.73 12.57
CA PHE A 89 7.01 17.24 13.77
C PHE A 89 7.16 18.78 13.75
N SER A 90 7.52 19.38 12.61
CA SER A 90 7.57 20.85 12.46
C SER A 90 6.20 21.47 12.71
N ALA A 91 5.16 20.93 12.09
CA ALA A 91 3.79 21.39 12.28
C ALA A 91 3.35 21.28 13.76
N PHE A 92 3.84 20.28 14.50
CA PHE A 92 3.53 20.11 15.92
C PHE A 92 4.20 21.20 16.77
N VAL A 93 5.48 21.47 16.51
CA VAL A 93 6.23 22.54 17.18
C VAL A 93 5.62 23.92 16.87
N GLU A 94 5.29 24.19 15.61
CA GLU A 94 4.64 25.45 15.18
C GLU A 94 3.27 25.62 15.84
N THR A 95 2.44 24.58 15.86
CA THR A 95 1.13 24.64 16.54
C THR A 95 1.30 24.88 18.04
N GLY A 96 2.32 24.28 18.66
CA GLY A 96 2.67 24.51 20.07
C GLY A 96 3.07 25.96 20.34
N LEU A 97 3.90 26.55 19.45
CA LEU A 97 4.29 27.95 19.53
C LEU A 97 3.09 28.88 19.39
N LEU A 98 2.20 28.61 18.43
CA LEU A 98 0.94 29.35 18.24
C LEU A 98 0.05 29.29 19.49
N LEU A 99 -0.13 28.11 20.09
CA LEU A 99 -0.90 27.97 21.33
C LEU A 99 -0.27 28.71 22.52
N LEU A 100 1.06 28.71 22.62
CA LEU A 100 1.79 29.47 23.63
C LEU A 100 1.56 30.98 23.44
N THR A 101 1.66 31.47 22.21
CA THR A 101 1.34 32.87 21.87
C THR A 101 -0.10 33.22 22.24
N CYS A 102 -1.06 32.34 21.95
CA CYS A 102 -2.46 32.56 22.35
C CYS A 102 -2.62 32.64 23.87
N ALA A 103 -1.98 31.75 24.63
CA ALA A 103 -2.01 31.78 26.08
C ALA A 103 -1.39 33.08 26.63
N TRP A 104 -0.30 33.55 26.03
CA TRP A 104 0.31 34.83 26.35
C TRP A 104 -0.63 36.01 26.07
N ILE A 105 -1.29 36.04 24.90
CA ILE A 105 -2.27 37.08 24.54
C ILE A 105 -3.44 37.09 25.52
N ILE A 106 -3.99 35.93 25.88
CA ILE A 106 -5.08 35.81 26.87
C ILE A 106 -4.65 36.35 28.22
N TYR A 107 -3.44 35.99 28.67
CA TYR A 107 -2.89 36.49 29.93
C TYR A 107 -2.72 38.01 29.91
N GLU A 108 -2.07 38.56 28.88
CA GLU A 108 -1.83 40.00 28.72
C GLU A 108 -3.15 40.78 28.60
N ALA A 109 -4.13 40.28 27.83
CA ALA A 109 -5.46 40.88 27.71
C ALA A 109 -6.19 40.88 29.07
N GLY A 110 -6.10 39.80 29.85
CA GLY A 110 -6.63 39.73 31.20
C GLY A 110 -5.96 40.75 32.14
N VAL A 111 -4.63 40.84 32.12
CA VAL A 111 -3.88 41.81 32.94
C VAL A 111 -4.25 43.25 32.56
N ARG A 112 -4.42 43.56 31.27
CA ARG A 112 -4.85 44.89 30.80
C ARG A 112 -6.28 45.23 31.21
N LEU A 113 -7.19 44.24 31.19
CA LEU A 113 -8.57 44.43 31.63
C LEU A 113 -8.67 44.74 33.14
N PHE A 114 -7.82 44.12 33.98
CA PHE A 114 -7.93 44.23 35.44
C PHE A 114 -6.91 45.15 36.13
N PHE A 115 -5.71 45.37 35.56
CA PHE A 115 -4.58 45.95 36.31
C PHE A 115 -3.79 47.09 35.63
N ARG A 116 -3.78 47.23 34.28
CA ARG A 116 -2.99 48.28 33.59
C ARG A 116 -3.72 48.90 32.39
N ARG A 117 -3.86 50.23 32.42
CA ARG A 117 -4.29 51.04 31.26
C ARG A 117 -3.05 51.62 30.57
N ILE A 118 -2.75 51.16 29.37
CA ILE A 118 -1.63 51.69 28.57
C ILE A 118 -2.23 52.59 27.50
N GLU A 119 -1.86 53.88 27.51
CA GLU A 119 -2.14 54.78 26.40
C GLU A 119 -1.07 54.55 25.33
N ILE A 120 -1.46 53.90 24.24
CA ILE A 120 -0.62 53.79 23.05
C ILE A 120 -0.77 55.11 22.30
N GLU A 121 0.28 55.92 22.23
CA GLU A 121 0.33 57.04 21.29
C GLU A 121 0.68 56.50 19.90
N PRO A 122 -0.27 56.43 18.96
CA PRO A 122 -0.02 55.81 17.68
C PRO A 122 0.59 56.82 16.72
N THR A 123 1.84 56.60 16.32
CA THR A 123 2.45 57.35 15.22
C THR A 123 1.93 56.83 13.88
N ILE A 124 1.69 57.71 12.89
CA ILE A 124 1.25 57.32 11.53
C ILE A 124 2.17 56.25 10.92
N ALA A 125 3.47 56.31 11.21
CA ALA A 125 4.46 55.30 10.79
C ALA A 125 4.18 53.90 11.36
N ALA A 126 3.68 53.80 12.60
CA ALA A 126 3.34 52.53 13.24
C ALA A 126 2.15 51.85 12.53
N PHE A 127 1.12 52.64 12.22
CA PHE A 127 -0.04 52.18 11.46
C PHE A 127 0.32 51.72 10.04
N ALA A 128 1.17 52.49 9.35
CA ALA A 128 1.63 52.13 8.01
C ALA A 128 2.38 50.79 8.00
N VAL A 129 3.29 50.58 8.96
CA VAL A 129 4.02 49.30 9.08
C VAL A 129 3.07 48.15 9.43
N MET A 130 2.15 48.33 10.38
CA MET A 130 1.18 47.28 10.74
C MET A 130 0.30 46.87 9.56
N LEU A 131 -0.26 47.84 8.82
CA LEU A 131 -1.08 47.56 7.64
C LEU A 131 -0.28 46.86 6.53
N PHE A 132 0.97 47.27 6.33
CA PHE A 132 1.86 46.62 5.39
C PHE A 132 2.18 45.17 5.80
N SER A 133 2.46 44.93 7.08
CA SER A 133 2.67 43.57 7.61
C SER A 133 1.43 42.70 7.42
N MET A 134 0.23 43.19 7.75
CA MET A 134 -1.03 42.46 7.52
C MET A 134 -1.22 42.10 6.03
N ALA A 135 -0.88 43.01 5.11
CA ALA A 135 -0.99 42.74 3.68
C ALA A 135 -0.01 41.65 3.21
N LEU A 136 1.23 41.67 3.71
CA LEU A 136 2.21 40.62 3.44
C LEU A 136 1.81 39.28 4.03
N ASP A 137 1.33 39.24 5.27
CA ASP A 137 0.86 38.00 5.91
C ASP A 137 -0.35 37.42 5.19
N TRP A 138 -1.24 38.26 4.68
CA TRP A 138 -2.36 37.83 3.84
C TRP A 138 -1.91 37.18 2.54
N TRP A 139 -0.90 37.75 1.88
CA TRP A 139 -0.30 37.15 0.69
C TRP A 139 0.39 35.83 1.01
N ARG A 140 1.18 35.76 2.10
CA ARG A 140 1.85 34.54 2.58
C ARG A 140 0.85 33.43 2.88
N SER A 141 -0.14 33.70 3.73
CA SER A 141 -1.16 32.72 4.14
C SER A 141 -1.90 32.14 2.92
N ARG A 142 -2.25 32.98 1.92
CA ARG A 142 -2.83 32.51 0.65
C ARG A 142 -1.85 31.69 -0.18
N ALA A 143 -0.59 32.10 -0.29
CA ALA A 143 0.41 31.38 -1.07
C ALA A 143 0.69 30.00 -0.46
N LEU A 144 0.96 29.93 0.84
CA LEU A 144 1.22 28.67 1.54
C LEU A 144 -0.01 27.77 1.55
N GLY A 145 -1.20 28.31 1.86
CA GLY A 145 -2.43 27.52 1.90
C GLY A 145 -2.78 26.84 0.57
N ARG A 146 -2.48 27.48 -0.56
CA ARG A 146 -2.65 26.87 -1.89
C ARG A 146 -1.71 25.67 -2.09
N ILE A 147 -0.43 25.82 -1.75
CA ILE A 147 0.58 24.77 -1.92
C ILE A 147 0.37 23.65 -0.90
N ALA A 148 0.00 23.98 0.34
CA ALA A 148 -0.38 23.04 1.38
C ALA A 148 -1.54 22.15 0.94
N SER A 149 -2.59 22.75 0.38
CA SER A 149 -3.76 22.01 -0.13
C SER A 149 -3.43 21.19 -1.39
N LYS A 150 -2.55 21.69 -2.26
CA LYS A 150 -2.14 21.01 -3.50
C LYS A 150 -1.32 19.75 -3.22
N TYR A 151 -0.47 19.77 -2.19
CA TYR A 151 0.50 18.70 -1.92
C TYR A 151 0.34 18.02 -0.56
N ASP A 152 -0.75 18.30 0.14
CA ASP A 152 -1.07 17.74 1.47
C ASP A 152 0.09 17.93 2.48
N SER A 153 0.63 19.15 2.51
CA SER A 153 1.80 19.53 3.30
C SER A 153 1.40 20.14 4.64
N GLN A 154 1.58 19.38 5.72
CA GLN A 154 1.14 19.79 7.06
C GLN A 154 1.95 20.96 7.63
N ALA A 155 3.25 21.03 7.36
CA ALA A 155 4.07 22.16 7.81
C ALA A 155 3.67 23.45 7.10
N LEU A 156 3.41 23.41 5.80
CA LEU A 156 2.90 24.58 5.07
C LEU A 156 1.47 24.95 5.49
N GLU A 157 0.63 23.97 5.83
CA GLU A 157 -0.72 24.22 6.37
C GLU A 157 -0.65 24.92 7.74
N ALA A 158 0.24 24.46 8.62
CA ALA A 158 0.44 25.05 9.94
C ALA A 158 0.96 26.50 9.84
N ASP A 159 2.00 26.76 9.05
CA ASP A 159 2.54 28.10 8.81
C ASP A 159 1.49 29.02 8.15
N ALA A 160 0.68 28.51 7.20
CA ALA A 160 -0.42 29.27 6.59
C ALA A 160 -1.53 29.64 7.60
N LEU A 161 -1.87 28.71 8.50
CA LEU A 161 -2.87 28.91 9.55
C LEU A 161 -2.37 29.91 10.60
N HIS A 162 -1.10 29.80 11.02
CA HIS A 162 -0.46 30.74 11.93
C HIS A 162 -0.58 32.19 11.44
N PHE A 163 -0.16 32.48 10.20
CA PHE A 163 -0.32 33.84 9.65
C PHE A 163 -1.78 34.24 9.44
N SER A 164 -2.66 33.30 9.11
CA SER A 164 -4.08 33.62 9.02
C SER A 164 -4.61 34.13 10.37
N THR A 165 -4.22 33.48 11.47
CA THR A 165 -4.65 33.83 12.83
C THR A 165 -4.03 35.15 13.31
N ASP A 166 -2.81 35.46 12.87
CA ASP A 166 -2.18 36.76 13.15
C ASP A 166 -2.90 37.91 12.46
N ILE A 167 -3.33 37.73 11.20
CA ILE A 167 -4.13 38.74 10.48
C ILE A 167 -5.46 39.00 11.20
N TRP A 168 -6.14 37.95 11.66
CA TRP A 168 -7.39 38.09 12.42
C TRP A 168 -7.14 38.82 13.75
N SER A 169 -6.07 38.46 14.46
CA SER A 169 -5.68 39.08 15.72
C SER A 169 -5.36 40.56 15.53
N ALA A 170 -4.53 40.90 14.54
CA ALA A 170 -4.21 42.29 14.18
C ALA A 170 -5.45 43.07 13.73
N GLY A 171 -6.33 42.44 12.95
CA GLY A 171 -7.60 43.05 12.50
C GLY A 171 -8.52 43.42 13.66
N VAL A 172 -8.58 42.59 14.70
CA VAL A 172 -9.39 42.91 15.88
C VAL A 172 -8.77 43.99 16.75
N VAL A 173 -7.44 44.04 16.88
CA VAL A 173 -6.77 45.17 17.54
C VAL A 173 -7.03 46.48 16.78
N VAL A 174 -6.94 46.47 15.44
CA VAL A 174 -7.26 47.64 14.61
C VAL A 174 -8.72 48.05 14.78
N LEU A 175 -9.65 47.10 14.79
CA LEU A 175 -11.07 47.37 15.02
C LEU A 175 -11.31 47.96 16.42
N GLY A 176 -10.67 47.41 17.46
CA GLY A 176 -10.71 47.92 18.83
C GLY A 176 -10.22 49.36 18.93
N LEU A 177 -9.08 49.67 18.30
CA LEU A 177 -8.54 51.04 18.23
C LEU A 177 -9.46 52.02 17.49
N VAL A 178 -10.09 51.60 16.38
CA VAL A 178 -11.06 52.43 15.65
C VAL A 178 -12.29 52.71 16.49
N LEU A 179 -12.81 51.71 17.21
CA LEU A 179 -13.95 51.88 18.13
C LEU A 179 -13.60 52.82 19.29
N VAL A 180 -12.40 52.74 19.86
CA VAL A 180 -11.92 53.68 20.89
C VAL A 180 -11.80 55.11 20.34
N LEU A 181 -11.33 55.28 19.09
CA LEU A 181 -11.24 56.58 18.44
C LEU A 181 -12.63 57.21 18.27
N ILE A 182 -13.60 56.43 17.77
CA ILE A 182 -15.01 56.85 17.62
C ILE A 182 -15.62 57.15 19.01
N GLY A 183 -15.38 56.30 20.00
CA GLY A 183 -15.85 56.49 21.38
C GLY A 183 -15.31 57.78 22.02
N ARG A 184 -14.06 58.15 21.72
CA ARG A 184 -13.46 59.45 22.12
C ARG A 184 -14.12 60.62 21.39
N THR A 185 -14.42 60.51 20.10
CA THR A 185 -15.08 61.59 19.33
C THR A 185 -16.53 61.81 19.75
N TYR A 186 -17.26 60.76 20.15
CA TYR A 186 -18.68 60.84 20.51
C TYR A 186 -18.98 60.80 22.03
N HIS A 187 -17.95 60.86 22.89
CA HIS A 187 -18.09 60.86 24.37
C HIS A 187 -18.94 59.70 24.94
N VAL A 188 -18.80 58.49 24.38
CA VAL A 188 -19.52 57.30 24.87
C VAL A 188 -18.58 56.45 25.72
N GLU A 189 -18.74 56.49 27.05
CA GLU A 189 -17.83 55.82 28.02
C GLU A 189 -17.82 54.28 27.91
N TRP A 190 -18.92 53.64 27.49
CA TRP A 190 -19.00 52.18 27.34
C TRP A 190 -18.20 51.60 26.15
N LEU A 191 -17.84 52.42 25.15
CA LEU A 191 -17.01 51.95 24.02
C LEU A 191 -15.54 51.73 24.41
N ARG A 192 -15.13 52.17 25.61
CA ARG A 192 -13.75 52.15 26.07
C ARG A 192 -13.28 50.78 26.56
N ASP A 193 -14.20 49.92 27.00
CA ASP A 193 -13.93 48.55 27.48
C ASP A 193 -14.16 47.46 26.41
N SER A 194 -14.41 47.86 25.16
CA SER A 194 -14.69 46.92 24.05
C SER A 194 -13.44 46.17 23.54
N ASP A 195 -12.25 46.74 23.74
CA ASP A 195 -10.97 46.24 23.20
C ASP A 195 -10.52 44.89 23.85
N PRO A 196 -10.54 44.71 25.18
CA PRO A 196 -10.13 43.44 25.79
C PRO A 196 -11.13 42.30 25.57
N ILE A 197 -12.43 42.62 25.47
CA ILE A 197 -13.49 41.62 25.19
C ILE A 197 -13.35 41.08 23.76
N ALA A 198 -13.08 41.97 22.80
CA ALA A 198 -12.82 41.57 21.41
C ALA A 198 -11.54 40.73 21.30
N ALA A 199 -10.47 41.11 22.01
CA ALA A 199 -9.22 40.34 22.06
C ALA A 199 -9.42 38.93 22.65
N LEU A 200 -10.18 38.80 23.75
CA LEU A 200 -10.51 37.49 24.34
C LEU A 200 -11.36 36.61 23.40
N PHE A 201 -12.33 37.21 22.70
CA PHE A 201 -13.14 36.49 21.72
C PHE A 201 -12.28 35.90 20.60
N VAL A 202 -11.38 36.70 20.02
CA VAL A 202 -10.46 36.24 18.97
C VAL A 202 -9.51 35.18 19.49
N ALA A 203 -8.91 35.39 20.65
CA ALA A 203 -8.03 34.38 21.24
C ALA A 203 -8.76 33.04 21.44
N GLY A 204 -10.05 33.06 21.82
CA GLY A 204 -10.89 31.87 21.88
C GLY A 204 -11.10 31.19 20.52
N VAL A 205 -11.33 31.96 19.45
CA VAL A 205 -11.43 31.44 18.07
C VAL A 205 -10.11 30.81 17.63
N VAL A 206 -8.99 31.50 17.85
CA VAL A 206 -7.66 31.00 17.48
C VAL A 206 -7.33 29.72 18.24
N VAL A 207 -7.53 29.67 19.56
CA VAL A 207 -7.34 28.46 20.36
C VAL A 207 -8.17 27.29 19.83
N SER A 208 -9.42 27.52 19.41
CA SER A 208 -10.28 26.48 18.83
C SER A 208 -9.70 25.91 17.52
N VAL A 209 -9.20 26.77 16.64
CA VAL A 209 -8.57 26.39 15.37
C VAL A 209 -7.25 25.66 15.62
N SER A 210 -6.38 26.21 16.47
CA SER A 210 -5.09 25.64 16.83
C SER A 210 -5.23 24.29 17.53
N TRP A 211 -6.25 24.11 18.37
CA TRP A 211 -6.53 22.83 19.02
C TRP A 211 -6.99 21.75 18.03
N ARG A 212 -7.69 22.14 16.95
CA ARG A 212 -8.07 21.22 15.87
C ARG A 212 -6.84 20.80 15.06
N LEU A 213 -5.94 21.74 14.76
CA LEU A 213 -4.68 21.47 14.07
C LEU A 213 -3.78 20.56 14.93
N ALA A 214 -3.63 20.88 16.22
CA ALA A 214 -2.82 20.10 17.16
C ALA A 214 -3.24 18.63 17.19
N ARG A 215 -4.56 18.35 17.26
CA ARG A 215 -5.08 16.99 17.20
C ARG A 215 -4.69 16.28 15.91
N ARG A 216 -4.85 16.91 14.75
CA ARG A 216 -4.45 16.32 13.45
C ARG A 216 -2.97 16.00 13.38
N THR A 217 -2.12 16.89 13.90
CA THR A 217 -0.67 16.69 13.86
C THR A 217 -0.23 15.60 14.83
N ILE A 218 -0.83 15.52 16.03
CA ILE A 218 -0.61 14.43 16.98
C ILE A 218 -1.05 13.10 16.37
N ASP A 219 -2.24 13.06 15.75
CA ASP A 219 -2.77 11.88 15.07
C ASP A 219 -1.80 11.40 13.97
N ALA A 220 -1.22 12.33 13.19
CA ALA A 220 -0.23 12.01 12.17
C ALA A 220 1.12 11.51 12.75
N LEU A 221 1.50 11.91 13.97
CA LEU A 221 2.69 11.39 14.65
C LEU A 221 2.44 10.00 15.26
N LEU A 222 1.23 9.75 15.75
CA LEU A 222 0.77 8.49 16.35
C LEU A 222 0.34 7.43 15.33
N ASP A 223 0.58 7.65 14.04
CA ASP A 223 0.21 6.74 12.95
C ASP A 223 -1.31 6.45 12.90
N ALA A 224 -2.13 7.44 13.22
CA ALA A 224 -3.59 7.32 13.14
C ALA A 224 -4.06 7.15 11.69
N ALA A 225 -4.96 6.19 11.47
CA ALA A 225 -5.51 5.93 10.15
C ALA A 225 -6.47 7.07 9.72
N PRO A 226 -6.41 7.55 8.47
CA PRO A 226 -7.35 8.52 7.95
C PRO A 226 -8.80 7.99 8.02
N PRO A 227 -9.78 8.82 8.42
CA PRO A 227 -11.16 8.38 8.56
C PRO A 227 -11.73 7.89 7.22
N GLY A 228 -12.35 6.71 7.23
CA GLY A 228 -13.03 6.12 6.08
C GLY A 228 -12.12 5.54 4.99
N VAL A 229 -10.80 5.69 5.07
CA VAL A 229 -9.90 5.11 4.06
C VAL A 229 -9.74 3.60 4.27
N ARG A 230 -9.66 3.16 5.52
CA ARG A 230 -9.60 1.72 5.86
C ARG A 230 -10.76 0.92 5.28
N SER A 231 -12.00 1.42 5.39
CA SER A 231 -13.17 0.73 4.86
C SER A 231 -13.16 0.67 3.34
N LYS A 232 -12.76 1.75 2.67
CA LYS A 232 -12.62 1.76 1.20
C LYS A 232 -11.60 0.74 0.70
N ILE A 233 -10.46 0.61 1.38
CA ILE A 233 -9.44 -0.39 1.05
C ILE A 233 -9.98 -1.79 1.31
N TYR A 234 -10.62 -2.02 2.46
CA TYR A 234 -11.24 -3.30 2.77
C TYR A 234 -12.24 -3.73 1.69
N ASP A 235 -13.14 -2.84 1.28
CA ASP A 235 -14.15 -3.10 0.24
C ASP A 235 -13.52 -3.36 -1.13
N ALA A 236 -12.46 -2.62 -1.48
CA ALA A 236 -11.76 -2.79 -2.75
C ALA A 236 -11.01 -4.14 -2.82
N VAL A 237 -10.34 -4.51 -1.74
CA VAL A 237 -9.57 -5.77 -1.63
C VAL A 237 -10.49 -6.98 -1.55
N SER A 238 -11.61 -6.88 -0.83
CA SER A 238 -12.60 -7.97 -0.72
C SER A 238 -13.27 -8.33 -2.05
N ARG A 239 -13.13 -7.50 -3.09
CA ARG A 239 -13.66 -7.75 -4.44
C ARG A 239 -12.63 -8.36 -5.39
N VAL A 240 -11.39 -8.55 -4.94
CA VAL A 240 -10.34 -9.20 -5.74
C VAL A 240 -10.63 -10.69 -5.80
N ASP A 241 -10.74 -11.23 -7.01
CA ASP A 241 -10.96 -12.67 -7.21
C ASP A 241 -9.82 -13.49 -6.61
N GLY A 242 -10.16 -14.52 -5.84
CA GLY A 242 -9.22 -15.34 -5.08
C GLY A 242 -8.89 -14.85 -3.65
N VAL A 243 -9.36 -13.67 -3.23
CA VAL A 243 -9.30 -13.24 -1.83
C VAL A 243 -10.52 -13.80 -1.09
N LEU A 244 -10.28 -14.62 -0.09
CA LEU A 244 -11.34 -15.24 0.74
C LEU A 244 -11.72 -14.36 1.93
N GLU A 245 -10.71 -13.73 2.54
CA GLU A 245 -10.86 -12.94 3.76
C GLU A 245 -9.84 -11.80 3.78
N VAL A 246 -10.19 -10.70 4.44
CA VAL A 246 -9.26 -9.61 4.74
C VAL A 246 -9.11 -9.52 6.25
N ASP A 247 -8.10 -10.20 6.80
CA ASP A 247 -7.84 -10.26 8.24
C ASP A 247 -7.43 -8.91 8.81
N ARG A 248 -6.59 -8.18 8.07
CA ARG A 248 -5.96 -6.96 8.58
C ARG A 248 -5.76 -5.94 7.48
N VAL A 249 -6.12 -4.70 7.81
CA VAL A 249 -5.78 -3.50 7.04
C VAL A 249 -5.26 -2.47 8.04
N ARG A 250 -3.96 -2.19 8.00
CA ARG A 250 -3.32 -1.11 8.75
C ARG A 250 -2.84 -0.05 7.77
N ILE A 251 -3.05 1.20 8.12
CA ILE A 251 -2.70 2.33 7.26
C ILE A 251 -2.09 3.38 8.17
N ARG A 252 -0.96 3.94 7.74
CA ARG A 252 -0.32 5.07 8.39
C ARG A 252 0.15 6.08 7.36
N ARG A 253 0.48 7.28 7.82
CA ARG A 253 0.91 8.40 6.99
C ARG A 253 2.24 8.94 7.49
N ALA A 254 3.16 9.24 6.57
CA ALA A 254 4.38 9.99 6.88
C ALA A 254 4.55 11.12 5.85
N GLY A 255 4.44 12.37 6.30
CA GLY A 255 4.37 13.52 5.40
C GLY A 255 3.15 13.42 4.47
N ASN A 256 3.38 13.37 3.16
CA ASN A 256 2.34 13.21 2.15
C ASN A 256 2.25 11.78 1.55
N ARG A 257 2.98 10.81 2.11
CA ARG A 257 2.96 9.41 1.66
C ARG A 257 2.14 8.53 2.60
N TYR A 258 1.48 7.52 2.04
CA TYR A 258 0.74 6.51 2.76
C TYR A 258 1.47 5.17 2.75
N PHE A 259 1.37 4.44 3.85
CA PHE A 259 1.84 3.07 3.97
C PHE A 259 0.65 2.21 4.36
N ALA A 260 0.47 1.08 3.67
CA ALA A 260 -0.61 0.14 3.91
C ALA A 260 -0.06 -1.27 4.12
N ASP A 261 -0.34 -1.85 5.28
CA ASP A 261 -0.01 -3.24 5.60
C ASP A 261 -1.29 -4.07 5.63
N LEU A 262 -1.36 -5.05 4.74
CA LEU A 262 -2.51 -5.93 4.58
C LEU A 262 -2.14 -7.37 4.92
N ALA A 263 -3.08 -8.08 5.55
CA ALA A 263 -3.05 -9.53 5.62
C ALA A 263 -4.34 -10.05 4.97
N VAL A 264 -4.19 -10.93 3.98
CA VAL A 264 -5.29 -11.43 3.15
C VAL A 264 -5.32 -12.96 3.18
N GLY A 265 -6.48 -13.52 3.45
CA GLY A 265 -6.74 -14.95 3.39
C GLY A 265 -6.88 -15.41 1.95
N LEU A 266 -6.01 -16.32 1.52
CA LEU A 266 -6.04 -16.98 0.22
C LEU A 266 -6.29 -18.48 0.42
N ALA A 267 -6.82 -19.16 -0.60
CA ALA A 267 -7.01 -20.60 -0.51
C ALA A 267 -5.70 -21.33 -0.27
N ARG A 268 -5.66 -22.23 0.72
CA ARG A 268 -4.45 -22.99 1.09
C ARG A 268 -3.91 -23.92 -0.01
N THR A 269 -4.66 -24.12 -1.10
CA THR A 269 -4.28 -24.88 -2.28
C THR A 269 -3.68 -24.03 -3.40
N VAL A 270 -3.62 -22.70 -3.28
CA VAL A 270 -2.96 -21.85 -4.29
C VAL A 270 -1.46 -22.10 -4.32
N THR A 271 -0.90 -22.15 -5.53
CA THR A 271 0.55 -22.24 -5.70
C THR A 271 1.24 -20.97 -5.21
N PHE A 272 2.51 -21.09 -4.81
CA PHE A 272 3.30 -19.95 -4.36
C PHE A 272 3.33 -18.81 -5.40
N GLN A 273 3.53 -19.13 -6.68
CA GLN A 273 3.52 -18.13 -7.76
C GLN A 273 2.17 -17.43 -7.89
N ARG A 274 1.05 -18.16 -7.76
CA ARG A 274 -0.30 -17.58 -7.82
C ARG A 274 -0.56 -16.66 -6.63
N SER A 275 -0.05 -17.01 -5.44
CA SER A 275 -0.16 -16.14 -4.25
C SER A 275 0.51 -14.78 -4.47
N GLY A 276 1.65 -14.73 -5.16
CA GLY A 276 2.34 -13.49 -5.52
C GLY A 276 1.55 -12.64 -6.53
N GLN A 277 0.91 -13.27 -7.51
CA GLN A 277 0.03 -12.57 -8.48
C GLN A 277 -1.23 -11.99 -7.80
N LEU A 278 -1.81 -12.73 -6.85
CA LEU A 278 -2.93 -12.24 -6.05
C LEU A 278 -2.51 -11.07 -5.15
N ALA A 279 -1.35 -11.17 -4.51
CA ALA A 279 -0.77 -10.07 -3.73
C ALA A 279 -0.57 -8.81 -4.60
N ALA A 280 -0.08 -8.94 -5.83
CA ALA A 280 0.02 -7.83 -6.78
C ALA A 280 -1.36 -7.24 -7.14
N SER A 281 -2.36 -8.10 -7.38
CA SER A 281 -3.73 -7.66 -7.67
C SER A 281 -4.38 -6.91 -6.50
N VAL A 282 -4.08 -7.35 -5.27
CA VAL A 282 -4.47 -6.65 -4.03
C VAL A 282 -3.79 -5.30 -3.93
N THR A 283 -2.48 -5.22 -4.22
CA THR A 283 -1.73 -3.96 -4.27
C THR A 283 -2.35 -2.98 -5.27
N ASP A 284 -2.69 -3.44 -6.49
CA ASP A 284 -3.34 -2.61 -7.50
C ASP A 284 -4.73 -2.12 -7.03
N ALA A 285 -5.48 -2.95 -6.31
CA ALA A 285 -6.76 -2.54 -5.73
C ALA A 285 -6.58 -1.45 -4.65
N VAL A 286 -5.52 -1.52 -3.85
CA VAL A 286 -5.17 -0.47 -2.88
C VAL A 286 -4.76 0.82 -3.60
N HIS A 287 -3.97 0.75 -4.66
CA HIS A 287 -3.53 1.93 -5.43
C HIS A 287 -4.68 2.68 -6.12
N LYS A 288 -5.79 2.01 -6.42
CA LYS A 288 -7.02 2.69 -6.89
C LYS A 288 -7.66 3.60 -5.83
N VAL A 289 -7.43 3.31 -4.54
CA VAL A 289 -7.96 4.10 -3.42
C VAL A 289 -6.95 5.13 -2.92
N LEU A 290 -5.69 4.71 -2.79
CA LEU A 290 -4.56 5.54 -2.38
C LEU A 290 -3.45 5.45 -3.44
N PRO A 291 -3.44 6.39 -4.40
CA PRO A 291 -2.32 6.52 -5.33
C PRO A 291 -1.01 6.73 -4.56
N ASP A 292 0.07 6.12 -5.04
CA ASP A 292 1.43 6.25 -4.49
C ASP A 292 1.65 5.70 -3.06
N ALA A 293 0.70 4.91 -2.53
CA ALA A 293 0.89 4.20 -1.27
C ALA A 293 1.97 3.11 -1.39
N ASP A 294 2.80 2.99 -0.36
CA ASP A 294 3.69 1.84 -0.18
C ASP A 294 2.89 0.70 0.46
N VAL A 295 2.73 -0.42 -0.25
CA VAL A 295 1.80 -1.49 0.12
C VAL A 295 2.56 -2.77 0.37
N THR A 296 2.40 -3.34 1.56
CA THR A 296 2.87 -4.69 1.90
C THR A 296 1.67 -5.61 2.08
N VAL A 297 1.65 -6.72 1.33
CA VAL A 297 0.59 -7.73 1.40
C VAL A 297 1.15 -9.03 1.93
N GLN A 298 0.60 -9.51 3.04
CA GLN A 298 0.90 -10.81 3.62
C GLN A 298 -0.22 -11.81 3.25
N PRO A 299 0.03 -12.77 2.36
CA PRO A 299 -0.92 -13.85 2.11
C PRO A 299 -0.96 -14.82 3.28
N LEU A 300 -2.15 -15.25 3.68
CA LEU A 300 -2.41 -16.23 4.74
C LEU A 300 -3.22 -17.41 4.18
N PRO A 301 -2.80 -18.66 4.40
CA PRO A 301 -3.57 -19.81 3.93
C PRO A 301 -4.88 -19.95 4.74
N ARG A 302 -5.99 -20.18 4.02
CA ARG A 302 -7.33 -20.40 4.58
C ARG A 302 -8.00 -21.59 3.90
N ALA A 303 -8.75 -22.34 4.71
CA ALA A 303 -9.67 -23.36 4.18
C ALA A 303 -10.85 -22.66 3.51
N GLN A 304 -11.26 -23.14 2.34
CA GLN A 304 -12.44 -22.63 1.65
C GLN A 304 -13.70 -23.33 2.20
N HIS A 305 -14.83 -22.64 2.25
CA HIS A 305 -16.09 -23.28 2.65
C HIS A 305 -16.54 -24.36 1.64
N SER A 306 -16.11 -24.26 0.38
CA SER A 306 -16.40 -25.21 -0.69
C SER A 306 -15.27 -26.22 -0.93
N GLU A 307 -14.35 -26.38 0.02
CA GLU A 307 -13.20 -27.28 -0.13
C GLU A 307 -13.65 -28.74 -0.16
N ASN A 308 -13.43 -29.41 -1.29
CA ASN A 308 -13.71 -30.83 -1.42
C ASN A 308 -12.60 -31.68 -0.77
N ILE A 309 -12.81 -32.98 -0.62
CA ILE A 309 -11.83 -33.89 0.00
C ILE A 309 -10.47 -33.86 -0.74
N PHE A 310 -10.47 -33.76 -2.07
CA PHE A 310 -9.22 -33.68 -2.85
C PHE A 310 -8.42 -32.43 -2.51
N ASP A 311 -9.09 -31.29 -2.35
CA ASP A 311 -8.45 -30.03 -1.96
C ASP A 311 -7.88 -30.11 -0.54
N GLN A 312 -8.59 -30.77 0.39
CA GLN A 312 -8.10 -30.99 1.75
C GLN A 312 -6.85 -31.88 1.77
N ILE A 313 -6.85 -32.98 1.00
CA ILE A 313 -5.68 -33.86 0.84
C ILE A 313 -4.49 -33.06 0.29
N ARG A 314 -4.69 -32.29 -0.79
CA ARG A 314 -3.64 -31.44 -1.38
C ARG A 314 -3.16 -30.37 -0.40
N ALA A 315 -4.04 -29.80 0.41
CA ALA A 315 -3.67 -28.80 1.40
C ALA A 315 -2.75 -29.36 2.50
N VAL A 316 -3.03 -30.58 2.97
CA VAL A 316 -2.18 -31.28 3.94
C VAL A 316 -0.82 -31.61 3.34
N ALA A 317 -0.77 -32.09 2.09
CA ALA A 317 0.47 -32.33 1.38
C ALA A 317 1.30 -31.04 1.18
N THR A 318 0.66 -29.97 0.72
CA THR A 318 1.31 -28.66 0.51
C THR A 318 1.86 -28.09 1.81
N ARG A 319 1.15 -28.25 2.94
CA ARG A 319 1.63 -27.86 4.28
C ARG A 319 2.96 -28.56 4.65
N ASN A 320 3.11 -29.81 4.22
CA ASN A 320 4.31 -30.62 4.42
C ASN A 320 5.37 -30.42 3.32
N ASN A 321 5.17 -29.46 2.41
CA ASN A 321 6.02 -29.21 1.25
C ASN A 321 6.18 -30.45 0.34
N LEU A 322 5.08 -31.19 0.19
CA LEU A 322 4.98 -32.37 -0.65
C LEU A 322 3.96 -32.15 -1.76
N ASN A 323 4.24 -32.68 -2.94
CA ASN A 323 3.32 -32.66 -4.07
C ASN A 323 2.70 -34.03 -4.20
N VAL A 324 1.37 -34.06 -4.20
CA VAL A 324 0.59 -35.27 -4.43
C VAL A 324 -0.18 -35.15 -5.74
N HIS A 325 -0.18 -36.22 -6.51
CA HIS A 325 -0.89 -36.34 -7.77
C HIS A 325 -1.62 -37.69 -7.84
N ASP A 326 -2.44 -37.85 -8.88
CA ASP A 326 -3.27 -39.05 -9.10
C ASP A 326 -4.10 -39.47 -7.86
N ILE A 327 -4.67 -38.48 -7.17
CA ILE A 327 -5.49 -38.73 -5.98
C ILE A 327 -6.82 -39.37 -6.41
N SER A 328 -7.10 -40.56 -5.89
CA SER A 328 -8.36 -41.27 -6.03
C SER A 328 -8.97 -41.47 -4.66
N VAL A 329 -10.29 -41.26 -4.54
CA VAL A 329 -11.03 -41.39 -3.27
C VAL A 329 -12.26 -42.24 -3.51
N GLN A 330 -12.38 -43.34 -2.76
CA GLN A 330 -13.53 -44.25 -2.79
C GLN A 330 -14.24 -44.23 -1.45
N ASP A 331 -15.57 -44.12 -1.45
CA ASP A 331 -16.39 -44.18 -0.24
C ASP A 331 -17.01 -45.56 -0.07
N PHE A 332 -16.68 -46.23 1.04
CA PHE A 332 -17.33 -47.46 1.48
C PHE A 332 -18.03 -47.25 2.81
N ALA A 333 -19.35 -47.01 2.73
CA ALA A 333 -20.24 -46.84 3.89
C ALA A 333 -19.84 -45.68 4.83
N GLY A 334 -19.45 -44.54 4.26
CA GLY A 334 -19.03 -43.34 5.00
C GLY A 334 -17.57 -43.39 5.46
N ARG A 335 -16.77 -44.28 4.86
CA ARG A 335 -15.34 -44.42 5.14
C ARG A 335 -14.56 -44.24 3.85
N LEU A 336 -13.65 -43.28 3.85
CA LEU A 336 -12.89 -42.92 2.66
C LEU A 336 -11.62 -43.76 2.57
N HIS A 337 -11.40 -44.34 1.41
CA HIS A 337 -10.16 -45.01 1.03
C HIS A 337 -9.47 -44.15 -0.01
N VAL A 338 -8.27 -43.69 0.31
CA VAL A 338 -7.51 -42.75 -0.52
C VAL A 338 -6.32 -43.47 -1.15
N GLU A 339 -6.18 -43.34 -2.47
CA GLU A 339 -4.98 -43.74 -3.20
C GLU A 339 -4.36 -42.47 -3.78
N GLN A 340 -3.04 -42.34 -3.70
CA GLN A 340 -2.32 -41.17 -4.21
C GLN A 340 -0.89 -41.50 -4.59
N HIS A 341 -0.31 -40.68 -5.47
CA HIS A 341 1.11 -40.71 -5.78
C HIS A 341 1.81 -39.51 -5.14
N ILE A 342 3.06 -39.71 -4.74
CA ILE A 342 3.93 -38.66 -4.20
C ILE A 342 5.30 -38.74 -4.88
N GLU A 343 5.82 -37.58 -5.26
CA GLU A 343 7.18 -37.47 -5.82
C GLU A 343 8.16 -37.09 -4.71
N LEU A 344 9.22 -37.87 -4.55
CA LEU A 344 10.32 -37.63 -3.60
C LEU A 344 11.68 -37.68 -4.31
N ASP A 345 12.71 -37.07 -3.71
CA ASP A 345 14.07 -37.04 -4.25
C ASP A 345 14.61 -38.47 -4.50
N GLU A 346 15.05 -38.76 -5.73
CA GLU A 346 15.62 -40.05 -6.15
C GLU A 346 16.82 -40.53 -5.31
N ARG A 347 17.48 -39.63 -4.58
CA ARG A 347 18.65 -39.93 -3.73
C ARG A 347 18.27 -40.32 -2.30
N MET A 348 17.00 -40.14 -1.93
CA MET A 348 16.50 -40.45 -0.59
C MET A 348 16.55 -41.95 -0.34
N SER A 349 16.85 -42.36 0.90
CA SER A 349 16.75 -43.78 1.25
C SER A 349 15.27 -44.19 1.33
N LEU A 350 14.96 -45.45 1.02
CA LEU A 350 13.59 -45.96 1.13
C LEU A 350 13.01 -45.74 2.54
N LYS A 351 13.85 -45.82 3.58
CA LYS A 351 13.41 -45.60 4.95
C LYS A 351 12.99 -44.14 5.16
N ASP A 352 13.81 -43.18 4.74
CA ASP A 352 13.49 -41.76 4.95
C ASP A 352 12.24 -41.35 4.13
N ALA A 353 12.12 -41.88 2.91
CA ALA A 353 10.95 -41.69 2.07
C ALA A 353 9.68 -42.26 2.74
N HIS A 354 9.77 -43.48 3.29
CA HIS A 354 8.69 -44.11 4.01
C HIS A 354 8.32 -43.35 5.30
N ASP A 355 9.30 -42.88 6.07
CA ASP A 355 9.06 -42.11 7.30
C ASP A 355 8.32 -40.80 6.97
N GLN A 356 8.72 -40.09 5.90
CA GLN A 356 8.06 -38.85 5.45
C GLN A 356 6.62 -39.09 4.97
N VAL A 357 6.36 -40.18 4.24
CA VAL A 357 5.01 -40.57 3.84
C VAL A 357 4.16 -40.96 5.04
N THR A 358 4.74 -41.68 6.01
CA THR A 358 4.03 -42.09 7.23
C THR A 358 3.55 -40.87 8.02
N GLU A 359 4.38 -39.82 8.12
CA GLU A 359 4.01 -38.56 8.74
C GLU A 359 2.89 -37.84 7.97
N LEU A 360 3.02 -37.75 6.64
CA LEU A 360 1.99 -37.17 5.78
C LEU A 360 0.62 -37.87 5.94
N GLU A 361 0.61 -39.20 5.94
CA GLU A 361 -0.62 -39.97 6.10
C GLU A 361 -1.23 -39.81 7.50
N ALA A 362 -0.41 -39.68 8.54
CA ALA A 362 -0.89 -39.41 9.90
C ALA A 362 -1.56 -38.03 9.97
N ASP A 363 -0.95 -37.02 9.35
CA ASP A 363 -1.49 -35.67 9.21
C ASP A 363 -2.82 -35.66 8.44
N MET A 364 -2.91 -36.41 7.34
CA MET A 364 -4.15 -36.52 6.55
C MET A 364 -5.29 -37.15 7.36
N ARG A 365 -5.02 -38.25 8.09
CA ARG A 365 -6.02 -38.89 8.95
C ARG A 365 -6.41 -38.01 10.15
N HIS A 366 -5.51 -37.13 10.61
CA HIS A 366 -5.81 -36.18 11.67
C HIS A 366 -6.76 -35.07 11.20
N ASP A 367 -6.46 -34.47 10.03
CA ASP A 367 -7.23 -33.35 9.48
C ASP A 367 -8.54 -33.80 8.82
N ILE A 368 -8.61 -35.06 8.35
CA ILE A 368 -9.77 -35.65 7.64
C ILE A 368 -10.16 -36.98 8.30
N PRO A 369 -10.94 -36.96 9.40
CA PRO A 369 -11.25 -38.15 10.19
C PRO A 369 -12.07 -39.22 9.46
N GLU A 370 -12.69 -38.88 8.33
CA GLU A 370 -13.43 -39.82 7.48
C GLU A 370 -12.52 -40.80 6.72
N ILE A 371 -11.23 -40.51 6.61
CA ILE A 371 -10.24 -41.38 5.95
C ILE A 371 -9.97 -42.60 6.83
N ALA A 372 -10.32 -43.78 6.31
CA ALA A 372 -10.06 -45.06 6.96
C ALA A 372 -8.70 -45.64 6.60
N ASP A 373 -8.30 -45.54 5.33
CA ASP A 373 -7.02 -46.04 4.84
C ASP A 373 -6.45 -45.16 3.72
N ILE A 374 -5.12 -45.14 3.63
CA ILE A 374 -4.37 -44.38 2.62
C ILE A 374 -3.32 -45.31 2.02
N LEU A 375 -3.33 -45.45 0.70
CA LEU A 375 -2.29 -46.12 -0.06
C LEU A 375 -1.50 -45.07 -0.83
N THR A 376 -0.24 -44.86 -0.43
CA THR A 376 0.65 -43.90 -1.07
C THR A 376 1.68 -44.62 -1.94
N HIS A 377 1.69 -44.32 -3.24
CA HIS A 377 2.73 -44.77 -4.15
C HIS A 377 3.89 -43.76 -4.17
N ILE A 378 5.07 -44.21 -3.76
CA ILE A 378 6.29 -43.39 -3.75
C ILE A 378 6.96 -43.46 -5.11
N GLU A 379 6.96 -42.33 -5.81
CA GLU A 379 7.66 -42.14 -7.07
C GLU A 379 8.93 -41.32 -6.84
N SER A 380 9.99 -41.64 -7.58
CA SER A 380 11.21 -40.86 -7.58
C SER A 380 11.09 -39.71 -8.58
N GLU A 381 11.28 -38.47 -8.13
CA GLU A 381 11.44 -37.32 -9.01
C GLU A 381 12.81 -37.45 -9.73
N PRO A 382 12.85 -37.67 -11.06
CA PRO A 382 14.10 -37.88 -11.75
C PRO A 382 14.92 -36.59 -11.78
N ALA A 383 16.02 -36.53 -11.04
CA ALA A 383 16.90 -35.35 -11.03
C ALA A 383 17.86 -35.30 -12.23
N THR A 384 17.84 -36.33 -13.09
CA THR A 384 18.76 -36.48 -14.21
C THR A 384 18.03 -36.40 -15.55
N ILE A 385 18.43 -35.46 -16.42
CA ILE A 385 17.93 -35.38 -17.79
C ILE A 385 18.38 -36.64 -18.56
N GLU A 386 17.44 -37.51 -18.90
CA GLU A 386 17.72 -38.68 -19.73
C GLU A 386 18.02 -38.24 -21.17
N LYS A 387 19.22 -38.58 -21.67
CA LYS A 387 19.58 -38.36 -23.08
C LYS A 387 19.22 -39.60 -23.89
N PRO A 388 18.44 -39.47 -24.98
CA PRO A 388 18.17 -40.60 -25.84
C PRO A 388 19.47 -41.10 -26.47
N GLU A 389 19.65 -42.42 -26.45
CA GLU A 389 20.77 -43.09 -27.12
C GLU A 389 20.59 -43.02 -28.63
N GLU A 390 19.34 -43.12 -29.10
CA GLU A 390 18.99 -43.11 -30.51
C GLU A 390 17.53 -42.66 -30.72
N VAL A 391 17.27 -41.89 -31.77
CA VAL A 391 15.91 -41.68 -32.32
C VAL A 391 15.76 -42.68 -33.44
N VAL A 392 14.80 -43.60 -33.29
CA VAL A 392 14.61 -44.72 -34.21
C VAL A 392 13.43 -44.38 -35.12
N SER A 393 13.54 -44.62 -36.43
CA SER A 393 12.37 -44.67 -37.30
C SER A 393 11.99 -46.14 -37.46
N ASP A 394 10.83 -46.52 -36.93
CA ASP A 394 10.31 -47.89 -37.00
C ASP A 394 8.91 -47.87 -37.61
N ALA A 395 8.87 -48.03 -38.94
CA ALA A 395 7.63 -48.01 -39.71
C ALA A 395 6.68 -49.15 -39.32
N GLU A 396 7.19 -50.25 -38.77
CA GLU A 396 6.37 -51.38 -38.31
C GLU A 396 5.64 -51.00 -37.02
N LEU A 397 6.33 -50.39 -36.05
CA LEU A 397 5.70 -49.87 -34.83
C LEU A 397 4.65 -48.79 -35.13
N GLU A 398 4.94 -47.88 -36.06
CA GLU A 398 3.96 -46.87 -36.50
C GLU A 398 2.72 -47.51 -37.13
N HIS A 399 2.91 -48.50 -38.02
CA HIS A 399 1.81 -49.20 -38.66
C HIS A 399 0.95 -49.95 -37.64
N ARG A 400 1.57 -50.61 -36.66
CA ARG A 400 0.88 -51.32 -35.57
C ARG A 400 0.07 -50.37 -34.70
N LEU A 401 0.61 -49.19 -34.36
CA LEU A 401 -0.10 -48.20 -33.57
C LEU A 401 -1.31 -47.63 -34.34
N LYS A 402 -1.15 -47.33 -35.63
CA LYS A 402 -2.28 -46.93 -36.49
C LYS A 402 -3.34 -48.01 -36.61
N ALA A 403 -2.93 -49.27 -36.71
CA ALA A 403 -3.86 -50.40 -36.74
C ALA A 403 -4.62 -50.54 -35.41
N ALA A 404 -3.97 -50.36 -34.26
CA ALA A 404 -4.62 -50.36 -32.95
C ALA A 404 -5.61 -49.17 -32.83
N ALA A 405 -5.20 -47.98 -33.26
CA ALA A 405 -6.03 -46.78 -33.25
C ALA A 405 -7.28 -46.89 -34.13
N SER A 406 -7.17 -47.55 -35.30
CA SER A 406 -8.30 -47.74 -36.23
C SER A 406 -9.47 -48.56 -35.67
N GLN A 407 -9.28 -49.23 -34.53
CA GLN A 407 -10.32 -49.99 -33.85
C GLN A 407 -11.22 -49.11 -32.98
N PHE A 408 -10.81 -47.87 -32.73
CA PHE A 408 -11.57 -46.88 -31.99
C PHE A 408 -12.26 -45.94 -32.99
N PRO A 409 -13.59 -46.02 -33.18
CA PRO A 409 -14.30 -45.18 -34.14
C PRO A 409 -14.22 -43.68 -33.83
N GLU A 410 -13.92 -43.33 -32.58
CA GLU A 410 -13.74 -41.96 -32.13
C GLU A 410 -12.38 -41.34 -32.55
N VAL A 411 -11.40 -42.17 -32.89
CA VAL A 411 -10.07 -41.71 -33.32
C VAL A 411 -10.12 -41.38 -34.81
N LEU A 412 -9.90 -40.11 -35.12
CA LEU A 412 -9.94 -39.58 -36.49
C LEU A 412 -8.60 -39.74 -37.21
N ASP A 413 -7.50 -39.51 -36.51
CA ASP A 413 -6.14 -39.58 -37.05
C ASP A 413 -5.10 -39.82 -35.95
N VAL A 414 -3.96 -40.42 -36.31
CA VAL A 414 -2.78 -40.52 -35.43
C VAL A 414 -1.53 -40.15 -36.22
N HIS A 415 -0.79 -39.17 -35.72
CA HIS A 415 0.36 -38.57 -36.40
C HIS A 415 1.48 -38.15 -35.41
N ASP A 416 2.55 -37.54 -35.94
CA ASP A 416 3.73 -37.07 -35.18
C ASP A 416 4.42 -38.15 -34.32
N PHE A 417 4.65 -39.32 -34.91
CA PHE A 417 5.33 -40.41 -34.21
C PHE A 417 6.78 -40.06 -33.93
N VAL A 418 7.18 -40.18 -32.67
CA VAL A 418 8.56 -40.06 -32.24
C VAL A 418 8.91 -41.27 -31.40
N ILE A 419 9.82 -42.10 -31.92
CA ILE A 419 10.31 -43.31 -31.25
C ILE A 419 11.75 -43.08 -30.80
N LYS A 420 12.04 -43.35 -29.53
CA LYS A 420 13.35 -43.12 -28.91
C LYS A 420 13.77 -44.33 -28.11
N ARG A 421 15.07 -44.63 -28.08
CA ARG A 421 15.66 -45.61 -27.17
C ARG A 421 16.47 -44.91 -26.09
N VAL A 422 16.18 -45.23 -24.83
CA VAL A 422 16.86 -44.66 -23.66
C VAL A 422 17.23 -45.80 -22.72
N ARG A 423 18.51 -46.01 -22.43
CA ARG A 423 19.02 -47.10 -21.57
C ARG A 423 18.49 -48.48 -21.98
N GLY A 424 18.44 -48.74 -23.30
CA GLY A 424 17.88 -49.98 -23.85
C GLY A 424 16.35 -50.14 -23.76
N ARG A 425 15.61 -49.13 -23.26
CA ARG A 425 14.14 -49.10 -23.23
C ARG A 425 13.59 -48.29 -24.39
N MET A 426 12.54 -48.78 -25.03
CA MET A 426 11.88 -48.09 -26.16
C MET A 426 10.73 -47.21 -25.66
N TYR A 427 10.70 -45.97 -26.12
CA TYR A 427 9.67 -44.98 -25.85
C TYR A 427 9.04 -44.56 -27.17
N ILE A 428 7.73 -44.40 -27.18
CA ILE A 428 6.99 -43.86 -28.31
C ILE A 428 6.08 -42.73 -27.84
N SER A 429 6.04 -41.64 -28.59
CA SER A 429 5.05 -40.58 -28.43
C SER A 429 4.37 -40.28 -29.76
N CYS A 430 3.08 -39.99 -29.72
CA CYS A 430 2.29 -39.59 -30.90
C CYS A 430 1.17 -38.63 -30.52
N HIS A 431 0.62 -37.96 -31.52
CA HIS A 431 -0.60 -37.18 -31.42
C HIS A 431 -1.78 -38.03 -31.92
N CYS A 432 -2.93 -37.92 -31.25
CA CYS A 432 -4.15 -38.65 -31.57
C CYS A 432 -5.30 -37.65 -31.69
N THR A 433 -5.81 -37.46 -32.90
CA THR A 433 -6.93 -36.55 -33.15
C THR A 433 -8.25 -37.23 -32.83
N LEU A 434 -9.05 -36.57 -32.00
CA LEU A 434 -10.34 -37.02 -31.49
C LEU A 434 -11.42 -35.98 -31.80
N SER A 435 -12.70 -36.38 -31.77
CA SER A 435 -13.82 -35.46 -31.99
C SER A 435 -13.94 -34.40 -30.88
N ASP A 436 -14.21 -33.16 -31.27
CA ASP A 436 -14.37 -31.99 -30.37
C ASP A 436 -15.50 -32.15 -29.34
N GLU A 437 -16.51 -32.98 -29.64
CA GLU A 437 -17.68 -33.16 -28.78
C GLU A 437 -17.45 -34.21 -27.67
N LEU A 438 -16.32 -34.91 -27.68
CA LEU A 438 -16.01 -35.90 -26.66
C LEU A 438 -15.72 -35.24 -25.31
N SER A 439 -16.24 -35.84 -24.24
CA SER A 439 -15.88 -35.43 -22.89
C SER A 439 -14.42 -35.81 -22.60
N LEU A 440 -13.73 -35.00 -21.79
CA LEU A 440 -12.34 -35.29 -21.40
C LEU A 440 -12.20 -36.66 -20.72
N ALA A 441 -13.22 -37.09 -19.96
CA ALA A 441 -13.27 -38.43 -19.38
C ALA A 441 -13.25 -39.52 -20.47
N ARG A 442 -14.07 -39.39 -21.52
CA ARG A 442 -14.09 -40.35 -22.62
C ARG A 442 -12.79 -40.31 -23.44
N VAL A 443 -12.21 -39.14 -23.65
CA VAL A 443 -10.88 -38.97 -24.27
C VAL A 443 -9.85 -39.77 -23.49
N HIS A 444 -9.80 -39.61 -22.17
CA HIS A 444 -8.88 -40.34 -21.30
C HIS A 444 -9.08 -41.86 -21.40
N ASP A 445 -10.33 -42.35 -21.34
CA ASP A 445 -10.63 -43.78 -21.48
C ASP A 445 -10.08 -44.37 -22.80
N ILE A 446 -10.29 -43.66 -23.92
CA ILE A 446 -9.79 -44.07 -25.24
C ILE A 446 -8.27 -44.11 -25.24
N GLN A 447 -7.60 -43.10 -24.67
CA GLN A 447 -6.15 -43.06 -24.61
C GLN A 447 -5.58 -44.19 -23.77
N THR A 448 -6.15 -44.46 -22.59
CA THR A 448 -5.72 -45.56 -21.71
C THR A 448 -5.91 -46.91 -22.39
N GLU A 449 -7.04 -47.14 -23.06
CA GLU A 449 -7.31 -48.39 -23.76
C GLU A 449 -6.38 -48.58 -24.97
N LEU A 450 -6.16 -47.52 -25.75
CA LEU A 450 -5.22 -47.52 -26.87
C LEU A 450 -3.79 -47.77 -26.42
N GLU A 451 -3.32 -47.10 -25.36
CA GLU A 451 -2.01 -47.33 -24.77
C GLU A 451 -1.86 -48.79 -24.28
N THR A 452 -2.85 -49.29 -23.53
CA THR A 452 -2.83 -50.64 -22.98
C THR A 452 -2.76 -51.68 -24.09
N ARG A 453 -3.60 -51.53 -25.11
CA ARG A 453 -3.65 -52.45 -26.25
C ARG A 453 -2.37 -52.42 -27.05
N PHE A 454 -1.82 -51.23 -27.28
CA PHE A 454 -0.57 -51.12 -28.01
C PHE A 454 0.62 -51.71 -27.23
N LYS A 455 0.67 -51.55 -25.90
CA LYS A 455 1.66 -52.22 -25.03
C LYS A 455 1.51 -53.75 -25.05
N GLN A 456 0.29 -54.28 -25.17
CA GLN A 456 0.07 -55.73 -25.30
C GLN A 456 0.58 -56.26 -26.63
N ASP A 457 0.36 -55.52 -27.72
CA ASP A 457 0.86 -55.90 -29.03
C ASP A 457 2.39 -55.78 -29.05
N ALA A 458 2.97 -54.66 -28.61
CA ALA A 458 4.40 -54.36 -28.64
C ALA A 458 5.03 -54.32 -27.23
N PRO A 459 5.27 -55.49 -26.60
CA PRO A 459 5.81 -55.58 -25.23
C PRO A 459 7.25 -55.05 -25.09
N GLU A 460 7.96 -54.82 -26.20
CA GLU A 460 9.26 -54.15 -26.23
C GLU A 460 9.20 -52.65 -25.84
N LEU A 461 8.00 -52.06 -25.85
CA LEU A 461 7.78 -50.66 -25.47
C LEU A 461 7.71 -50.51 -23.95
N PHE A 462 8.56 -49.63 -23.43
CA PHE A 462 8.55 -49.29 -22.01
C PHE A 462 7.46 -48.25 -21.69
N ARG A 463 7.27 -47.25 -22.54
CA ARG A 463 6.25 -46.20 -22.35
C ARG A 463 5.68 -45.73 -23.69
N VAL A 464 4.37 -45.49 -23.69
CA VAL A 464 3.61 -44.91 -24.81
C VAL A 464 3.03 -43.61 -24.30
N LEU A 465 3.20 -42.51 -25.02
CA LEU A 465 2.68 -41.21 -24.63
C LEU A 465 1.81 -40.65 -25.75
N ILE A 466 0.51 -40.52 -25.49
CA ILE A 466 -0.46 -40.09 -26.48
C ILE A 466 -0.91 -38.68 -26.11
N HIS A 467 -0.71 -37.72 -27.00
CA HIS A 467 -1.25 -36.37 -26.86
C HIS A 467 -2.60 -36.30 -27.59
N PRO A 468 -3.72 -36.06 -26.90
CA PRO A 468 -5.02 -35.96 -27.55
C PRO A 468 -5.19 -34.56 -28.15
N GLU A 469 -5.57 -34.49 -29.42
CA GLU A 469 -5.84 -33.23 -30.12
C GLU A 469 -7.31 -33.14 -30.54
N PRO A 470 -7.96 -31.98 -30.41
CA PRO A 470 -9.29 -31.76 -30.97
C PRO A 470 -9.22 -31.68 -32.50
N SER A 471 -10.25 -32.18 -33.18
CA SER A 471 -10.39 -32.11 -34.62
C SER A 471 -10.32 -30.69 -35.19
N THR A 472 -10.73 -29.65 -34.44
CA THR A 472 -10.62 -28.24 -34.86
C THR A 472 -9.21 -27.68 -34.88
N ASP A 473 -8.28 -28.23 -34.09
CA ASP A 473 -6.88 -27.78 -34.07
C ASP A 473 -5.96 -28.74 -34.83
N ASN A 474 -6.53 -29.73 -35.51
CA ASN A 474 -5.80 -30.54 -36.48
C ASN A 474 -5.46 -29.69 -37.71
N ARG A 475 -4.42 -28.86 -37.60
CA ARG A 475 -3.93 -27.95 -38.65
C ARG A 475 -3.00 -28.66 -39.63
N ARG A 476 -3.42 -29.82 -40.14
CA ARG A 476 -2.66 -30.60 -41.12
C ARG A 476 -3.47 -30.86 -42.38
#